data_AF-A0A2E0QHF3-F1
#
_entry.id   AF-A0A2E0QHF3-F1
#
_cell.length_a   1.000
_cell.length_b   1.000
_cell.length_c   1.000
_cell.angle_alpha   90.00
_cell.angle_beta   90.00
_cell.angle_gamma   90.00
#
_symmetry.space_group_name_H-M   'P 1'
#
loop_
_entity.id
_entity.type
_entity.pdbx_description
1 polymer ?
#
loop_
_entity_poly.entity_id
_entity_poly.type
_entity_poly.pdbx_seq_one_letter_code
_entity_poly.pdbx_strand_id
1 'polypeptide(L)'
;MESNVTPIEAKEQLKSKKFGQLMRIEITNENKKTSDDKNSNIFFELSLDDINHVIWLLDETPKVVFAISGKISHEFDDFATILLGFEDNKSVIISLNWVTTNPKQNCNIICSTGEISLNLLSQELTDNDQKDNALKVAEAAFLSSQKGIPIYLELK
;
A
#
# COMPACT_ATOMS: atom_id res chain seq x y z
N MET A 1 13.66 -21.28 1.72
CA MET A 1 12.21 -21.32 1.44
C MET A 1 11.62 -20.17 2.20
N GLU A 2 11.32 -19.05 1.52
CA GLU A 2 10.52 -17.98 2.13
C GLU A 2 9.13 -18.56 2.35
N SER A 3 8.82 -18.89 3.60
CA SER A 3 7.46 -19.24 3.98
C SER A 3 6.64 -17.95 3.93
N ASN A 4 5.86 -17.75 2.86
CA ASN A 4 4.87 -16.68 2.81
C ASN A 4 3.91 -16.89 3.98
N VAL A 5 3.89 -15.95 4.91
CA VAL A 5 2.92 -15.96 6.02
C VAL A 5 1.63 -15.28 5.58
N THR A 6 0.54 -15.54 6.30
CA THR A 6 -0.73 -14.83 6.13
C THR A 6 -0.69 -13.44 6.78
N PRO A 7 -1.55 -12.49 6.37
CA PRO A 7 -1.70 -11.19 7.03
C PRO A 7 -1.95 -11.31 8.53
N ILE A 8 -2.72 -12.32 8.96
CA ILE A 8 -2.99 -12.60 10.38
C ILE A 8 -1.70 -12.95 11.11
N GLU A 9 -0.93 -13.92 10.59
CA GLU A 9 0.36 -14.30 11.18
C GLU A 9 1.34 -13.13 11.20
N ALA A 10 1.39 -12.30 10.16
CA ALA A 10 2.22 -11.11 10.15
C ALA A 10 1.78 -10.08 11.21
N LYS A 11 0.48 -9.83 11.36
CA LYS A 11 -0.05 -8.94 12.40
C LYS A 11 0.30 -9.46 13.80
N GLU A 12 0.22 -10.76 14.04
CA GLU A 12 0.64 -11.38 15.31
C GLU A 12 2.15 -11.24 15.56
N GLN A 13 2.98 -11.42 14.54
CA GLN A 13 4.43 -11.27 14.62
C GLN A 13 4.86 -9.81 14.88
N LEU A 14 4.15 -8.84 14.29
CA LEU A 14 4.31 -7.42 14.59
C LEU A 14 3.93 -7.10 16.03
N LYS A 15 2.75 -7.55 16.49
CA LYS A 15 2.26 -7.32 17.86
C LYS A 15 3.19 -7.93 18.92
N SER A 16 3.70 -9.13 18.67
CA SER A 16 4.65 -9.81 19.57
C SER A 16 6.07 -9.25 19.51
N LYS A 17 6.37 -8.34 18.56
CA LYS A 17 7.73 -7.82 18.29
C LYS A 17 8.75 -8.94 18.06
N LYS A 18 8.33 -10.05 17.45
CA LYS A 18 9.17 -11.23 17.21
C LYS A 18 10.46 -10.90 16.46
N PHE A 19 10.39 -9.94 15.52
CA PHE A 19 11.52 -9.48 14.70
C PHE A 19 12.00 -8.07 15.09
N GLY A 20 11.71 -7.64 16.32
CA GLY A 20 12.10 -6.33 16.84
C GLY A 20 11.12 -5.22 16.46
N GLN A 21 11.63 -4.00 16.34
CA GLN A 21 10.81 -2.82 16.02
C GLN A 21 10.55 -2.73 14.51
N LEU A 22 9.31 -2.44 14.14
CA LEU A 22 8.94 -2.14 12.76
C LEU A 22 9.67 -0.88 12.29
N MET A 23 10.33 -0.96 11.14
CA MET A 23 10.96 0.19 10.49
C MET A 23 10.17 0.65 9.26
N ARG A 24 9.80 -0.29 8.40
CA ARG A 24 9.16 0.01 7.10
C ARG A 24 8.35 -1.16 6.55
N ILE A 25 7.30 -0.85 5.79
CA ILE A 25 6.61 -1.83 4.94
C ILE A 25 6.79 -1.43 3.47
N GLU A 26 7.10 -2.39 2.61
CA GLU A 26 7.22 -2.20 1.17
C GLU A 26 6.23 -3.11 0.45
N ILE A 27 5.33 -2.51 -0.33
CA ILE A 27 4.37 -3.23 -1.17
C ILE A 27 4.70 -2.97 -2.64
N THR A 28 4.72 -4.05 -3.42
CA THR A 28 4.81 -4.01 -4.88
C THR A 28 3.57 -4.66 -5.44
N ASN A 29 2.71 -3.88 -6.10
CA ASN A 29 1.45 -4.29 -6.71
C ASN A 29 1.53 -4.07 -8.23
N GLU A 30 1.85 -5.14 -8.93
CA GLU A 30 1.89 -5.21 -10.38
C GLU A 30 0.66 -5.96 -10.85
N ASN A 31 -0.16 -5.33 -11.67
CA ASN A 31 -1.35 -5.96 -12.23
C ASN A 31 -1.56 -5.48 -13.66
N LYS A 32 -2.36 -6.18 -14.44
CA LYS A 32 -2.75 -5.69 -15.77
C LYS A 32 -3.99 -4.82 -15.63
N LYS A 33 -4.02 -3.66 -16.28
CA LYS A 33 -5.26 -2.88 -16.40
C LYS A 33 -6.35 -3.75 -17.04
N THR A 34 -7.48 -3.91 -16.35
CA THR A 34 -8.57 -4.82 -16.75
C THR A 34 -9.71 -4.12 -17.50
N SER A 35 -9.84 -2.80 -17.38
CA SER A 35 -10.90 -2.02 -18.02
C SER A 35 -10.33 -0.85 -18.83
N ASP A 36 -10.97 -0.53 -19.96
CA ASP A 36 -10.67 0.68 -20.75
C ASP A 36 -11.49 1.90 -20.28
N ASP A 37 -11.92 1.92 -19.02
CA ASP A 37 -12.72 3.02 -18.49
C ASP A 37 -11.90 4.32 -18.47
N LYS A 38 -12.53 5.40 -18.94
CA LYS A 38 -11.98 6.76 -18.93
C LYS A 38 -11.93 7.37 -17.53
N ASN A 39 -12.59 6.75 -16.55
CA ASN A 39 -12.49 7.15 -15.15
C ASN A 39 -11.49 6.29 -14.37
N SER A 40 -10.79 5.36 -15.03
CA SER A 40 -9.79 4.51 -14.37
C SER A 40 -8.65 5.32 -13.80
N ASN A 41 -8.31 5.01 -12.56
CA ASN A 41 -7.25 5.67 -11.83
C ASN A 41 -6.52 4.65 -10.96
N ILE A 42 -5.21 4.51 -11.18
CA ILE A 42 -4.37 3.48 -10.55
C ILE A 42 -4.39 3.57 -9.02
N PHE A 43 -4.53 4.77 -8.47
CA PHE A 43 -4.62 4.98 -7.02
C PHE A 43 -5.90 4.34 -6.45
N PHE A 44 -7.04 4.47 -7.13
CA PHE A 44 -8.30 3.92 -6.64
C PHE A 44 -8.48 2.43 -6.98
N GLU A 45 -7.90 1.95 -8.08
CA GLU A 45 -8.10 0.56 -8.51
C GLU A 45 -7.10 -0.41 -7.88
N LEU A 46 -5.82 -0.03 -7.71
CA LEU A 46 -4.80 -0.95 -7.18
C LEU A 46 -4.45 -0.70 -5.71
N SER A 47 -4.45 0.55 -5.25
CA SER A 47 -3.89 0.85 -3.92
C SER A 47 -4.87 0.70 -2.76
N LEU A 48 -6.19 0.66 -3.01
CA LEU A 48 -7.18 0.62 -1.93
C LEU A 48 -6.96 -0.56 -0.98
N ASP A 49 -6.82 -1.76 -1.53
CA ASP A 49 -6.62 -2.95 -0.71
C ASP A 49 -5.25 -2.94 -0.05
N ASP A 50 -4.20 -2.46 -0.72
CA ASP A 50 -2.86 -2.32 -0.13
C ASP A 50 -2.87 -1.37 1.07
N ILE A 51 -3.49 -0.19 0.93
CA ILE A 51 -3.65 0.79 1.99
C ILE A 51 -4.49 0.20 3.13
N ASN A 52 -5.59 -0.48 2.81
CA ASN A 52 -6.46 -1.12 3.80
C ASN A 52 -5.70 -2.18 4.61
N HIS A 53 -4.89 -3.01 3.95
CA HIS A 53 -4.02 -3.99 4.59
C HIS A 53 -3.02 -3.33 5.54
N VAL A 54 -2.40 -2.22 5.13
CA VAL A 54 -1.43 -1.50 5.94
C VAL A 54 -2.10 -0.89 7.18
N ILE A 55 -3.22 -0.20 7.01
CA ILE A 55 -3.98 0.39 8.14
C ILE A 55 -4.38 -0.72 9.12
N TRP A 56 -4.87 -1.84 8.60
CA TRP A 56 -5.24 -2.99 9.44
C TRP A 56 -4.03 -3.64 10.11
N LEU A 57 -2.90 -3.82 9.42
CA LEU A 57 -1.69 -4.42 9.99
C LEU A 57 -1.14 -3.60 11.15
N LEU A 58 -1.19 -2.27 11.01
CA LEU A 58 -0.63 -1.32 11.98
C LEU A 58 -1.61 -0.88 13.05
N ASP A 59 -2.92 -1.06 12.82
CA ASP A 59 -3.99 -0.52 13.67
C ASP A 59 -3.88 1.02 13.84
N GLU A 60 -3.38 1.67 12.78
CA GLU A 60 -3.04 3.09 12.74
C GLU A 60 -3.32 3.65 11.34
N THR A 61 -3.54 4.96 11.24
CA THR A 61 -3.71 5.68 9.97
C THR A 61 -2.49 6.56 9.67
N PRO A 62 -2.12 6.75 8.40
CA PRO A 62 -0.99 7.61 8.03
C PRO A 62 -1.30 9.09 8.31
N LYS A 63 -0.29 9.84 8.71
CA LYS A 63 -0.35 11.29 8.95
C LYS A 63 0.07 12.12 7.75
N VAL A 64 0.87 11.54 6.86
CA VAL A 64 1.33 12.19 5.64
C VAL A 64 1.34 11.21 4.48
N VAL A 65 0.92 11.69 3.32
CA VAL A 65 0.93 10.95 2.06
C VAL A 65 1.70 11.78 1.04
N PHE A 66 2.67 11.16 0.38
CA PHE A 66 3.32 11.72 -0.78
C PHE A 66 3.24 10.71 -1.93
N ALA A 67 2.97 11.16 -3.14
CA ALA A 67 2.96 10.28 -4.29
C ALA A 67 3.53 10.92 -5.54
N ILE A 68 4.03 10.06 -6.42
CA ILE A 68 4.41 10.39 -7.78
C ILE A 68 3.78 9.36 -8.71
N SER A 69 3.40 9.78 -9.91
CA SER A 69 2.86 8.90 -10.94
C SER A 69 3.33 9.32 -12.33
N GLY A 70 3.19 8.43 -13.29
CA GLY A 70 3.60 8.70 -14.67
C GLY A 70 2.88 7.85 -15.70
N LYS A 71 3.05 8.24 -16.97
CA LYS A 71 2.40 7.64 -18.14
C LYS A 71 3.46 7.15 -19.12
N ILE A 72 3.26 5.97 -19.69
CA ILE A 72 4.11 5.37 -20.71
C ILE A 72 3.31 5.17 -22.00
N SER A 73 2.13 4.57 -21.92
CA SER A 73 1.34 4.15 -23.08
C SER A 73 -0.14 4.55 -23.04
N HIS A 74 -0.69 4.85 -21.86
CA HIS A 74 -2.11 5.16 -21.72
C HIS A 74 -2.38 6.65 -21.44
N GLU A 75 -3.64 7.06 -21.62
CA GLU A 75 -4.11 8.42 -21.30
C GLU A 75 -4.07 8.70 -19.80
N PHE A 76 -4.07 7.66 -18.96
CA PHE A 76 -4.02 7.70 -17.49
C PHE A 76 -2.66 7.21 -16.97
N ASP A 77 -2.40 7.45 -15.70
CA ASP A 77 -1.17 7.01 -15.04
C ASP A 77 -1.04 5.49 -15.07
N ASP A 78 0.10 5.03 -15.60
CA ASP A 78 0.45 3.62 -15.80
C ASP A 78 1.18 3.02 -14.60
N PHE A 79 1.83 3.87 -13.81
CA PHE A 79 2.55 3.49 -12.62
C PHE A 79 2.51 4.62 -11.60
N ALA A 80 2.64 4.25 -10.33
CA ALA A 80 2.71 5.21 -9.23
C ALA A 80 3.56 4.67 -8.08
N THR A 81 4.12 5.59 -7.30
CA THR A 81 4.73 5.28 -6.01
C THR A 81 4.09 6.15 -4.95
N ILE A 82 3.59 5.53 -3.88
CA ILE A 82 2.98 6.19 -2.73
C ILE A 82 3.88 5.96 -1.52
N LEU A 83 4.23 7.04 -0.84
CA LEU A 83 4.90 7.05 0.46
C LEU A 83 3.88 7.48 1.53
N LEU A 84 3.66 6.62 2.50
CA LEU A 84 2.84 6.88 3.68
C LEU A 84 3.76 7.04 4.89
N GLY A 85 3.58 8.13 5.64
CA GLY A 85 4.25 8.36 6.92
C GLY A 85 3.27 8.20 8.07
N PHE A 86 3.64 7.41 9.07
CA PHE A 86 2.90 7.17 10.31
C PHE A 86 3.61 7.86 11.49
N GLU A 87 3.02 7.75 12.69
CA GLU A 87 3.70 8.15 13.92
C GLU A 87 4.95 7.30 14.16
N ASP A 88 5.86 7.76 15.03
CA ASP A 88 7.12 7.09 15.37
C ASP A 88 8.05 6.78 14.18
N ASN A 89 8.00 7.60 13.12
CA ASN A 89 8.81 7.44 11.89
C ASN A 89 8.58 6.11 11.14
N LYS A 90 7.49 5.39 11.42
CA LYS A 90 7.06 4.26 10.62
C LYS A 90 6.69 4.74 9.21
N SER A 91 7.14 4.02 8.19
CA SER A 91 6.89 4.37 6.80
C SER A 91 6.41 3.19 5.98
N VAL A 92 5.59 3.48 4.98
CA VAL A 92 5.15 2.48 4.00
C VAL A 92 5.36 3.01 2.60
N ILE A 93 5.90 2.17 1.73
CA ILE A 93 6.08 2.46 0.31
C ILE A 93 5.22 1.48 -0.47
N ILE A 94 4.33 2.00 -1.33
CA ILE A 94 3.49 1.19 -2.23
C ILE A 94 3.87 1.56 -3.66
N SER A 95 4.34 0.58 -4.43
CA SER A 95 4.67 0.73 -5.84
C SER A 95 3.62 0.03 -6.69
N LEU A 96 2.93 0.79 -7.53
CA LEU A 96 1.85 0.36 -8.40
C LEU A 96 2.32 0.33 -9.84
N ASN A 97 1.95 -0.71 -10.60
CA ASN A 97 2.27 -0.81 -12.02
C ASN A 97 1.17 -1.55 -12.79
N TRP A 98 0.61 -0.90 -13.81
CA TRP A 98 -0.36 -1.49 -14.74
C TRP A 98 0.22 -2.14 -15.99
N VAL A 99 1.54 -2.00 -16.19
CA VAL A 99 2.21 -2.37 -17.44
C VAL A 99 2.60 -3.86 -17.47
N THR A 100 2.74 -4.50 -16.31
CA THR A 100 3.23 -5.89 -16.24
C THR A 100 2.15 -6.92 -16.61
N THR A 101 2.53 -7.97 -17.35
CA THR A 101 1.62 -9.06 -17.77
C THR A 101 1.38 -10.14 -16.70
N ASN A 102 2.22 -10.19 -15.66
CA ASN A 102 2.16 -11.21 -14.61
C ASN A 102 1.76 -10.55 -13.29
N PRO A 103 0.53 -10.75 -12.81
CA PRO A 103 0.07 -10.16 -11.55
C PRO A 103 0.92 -10.59 -10.36
N LYS A 104 1.32 -9.63 -9.53
CA LYS A 104 2.16 -9.83 -8.35
C LYS A 104 1.80 -8.77 -7.30
N GLN A 105 1.55 -9.21 -6.08
CA GLN A 105 1.29 -8.31 -4.96
C GLN A 105 2.11 -8.79 -3.75
N ASN A 106 3.33 -8.30 -3.64
CA ASN A 106 4.24 -8.68 -2.57
C ASN A 106 4.27 -7.61 -1.49
N CYS A 107 4.29 -8.03 -0.23
CA CYS A 107 4.45 -7.15 0.93
C CYS A 107 5.63 -7.64 1.77
N ASN A 108 6.62 -6.77 1.98
CA ASN A 108 7.78 -7.01 2.82
C ASN A 108 7.74 -6.07 4.02
N ILE A 109 7.71 -6.64 5.21
CA ILE A 109 7.71 -5.91 6.46
C ILE A 109 9.11 -6.00 7.06
N ILE A 110 9.79 -4.86 7.15
CA ILE A 110 11.19 -4.75 7.55
C ILE A 110 11.25 -4.30 9.01
N CYS A 111 11.82 -5.14 9.85
CA CYS A 111 11.99 -4.90 11.28
C CYS A 111 13.48 -4.87 11.67
N SER A 112 13.77 -4.37 12.87
CA SER A 112 15.15 -4.14 13.31
C SER A 112 16.03 -5.39 13.39
N THR A 113 15.46 -6.59 13.49
CA THR A 113 16.22 -7.85 13.59
C THR A 113 15.74 -8.93 12.61
N GLY A 114 14.96 -8.58 11.59
CA GLY A 114 14.46 -9.53 10.60
C GLY A 114 13.37 -8.93 9.71
N GLU A 115 12.83 -9.76 8.82
CA GLU A 115 11.78 -9.39 7.89
C GLU A 115 10.66 -10.42 7.86
N ILE A 116 9.46 -9.97 7.45
CA ILE A 116 8.30 -10.82 7.22
C ILE A 116 7.84 -10.58 5.78
N SER A 117 7.75 -11.65 4.99
CA SER A 117 7.35 -11.58 3.58
C SER A 117 5.97 -12.23 3.39
N LEU A 118 5.11 -11.52 2.63
CA LEU A 118 3.76 -11.94 2.30
C LEU A 118 3.50 -11.82 0.80
N ASN A 119 2.61 -12.67 0.29
CA ASN A 119 1.96 -12.49 -1.01
C ASN A 119 0.48 -12.16 -0.76
N LEU A 120 0.04 -10.98 -1.19
CA LEU A 120 -1.29 -10.43 -0.97
C LEU A 120 -2.26 -10.69 -2.15
N LEU A 121 -1.79 -11.24 -3.27
CA LEU A 121 -2.54 -11.28 -4.54
C LEU A 121 -3.93 -11.94 -4.44
N SER A 122 -4.12 -12.85 -3.50
CA SER A 122 -5.39 -13.54 -3.25
C SER A 122 -5.83 -13.47 -1.79
N GLN A 123 -5.35 -12.48 -1.04
CA GLN A 123 -5.65 -12.33 0.38
C GLN A 123 -6.48 -11.07 0.57
N GLU A 124 -7.79 -11.25 0.70
CA GLU A 124 -8.71 -10.17 1.06
C GLU A 124 -8.93 -10.18 2.57
N LEU A 125 -8.88 -9.01 3.20
CA LEU A 125 -9.37 -8.84 4.56
C LEU A 125 -10.90 -8.78 4.52
N THR A 126 -11.55 -9.62 5.31
CA THR A 126 -13.02 -9.61 5.45
C THR A 126 -13.53 -8.42 6.26
N ASP A 127 -12.64 -7.74 7.01
CA ASP A 127 -12.98 -6.57 7.82
C ASP A 127 -13.05 -5.32 6.95
N ASN A 128 -14.27 -4.83 6.73
CA ASN A 128 -14.57 -3.65 5.92
C ASN A 128 -14.34 -2.30 6.66
N ASP A 129 -14.00 -2.33 7.95
CA ASP A 129 -14.06 -1.13 8.81
C ASP A 129 -13.10 -0.01 8.41
N GLN A 130 -12.04 -0.32 7.65
CA GLN A 130 -10.99 0.65 7.29
C GLN A 130 -11.11 1.18 5.84
N LYS A 131 -12.14 0.77 5.08
CA LYS A 131 -12.31 1.17 3.67
C LYS A 131 -12.46 2.68 3.47
N ASP A 132 -13.15 3.36 4.39
CA ASP A 132 -13.32 4.81 4.34
C ASP A 132 -11.99 5.55 4.52
N ASN A 133 -11.14 5.05 5.43
CA ASN A 133 -9.81 5.61 5.65
C ASN A 133 -8.89 5.32 4.45
N ALA A 134 -8.94 4.09 3.91
CA ALA A 134 -8.18 3.72 2.72
C ALA A 134 -8.53 4.60 1.52
N LEU A 135 -9.82 4.88 1.30
CA LEU A 135 -10.28 5.77 0.24
C LEU A 135 -9.70 7.18 0.40
N LYS A 136 -9.77 7.78 1.59
CA LYS A 136 -9.22 9.12 1.85
C LYS A 136 -7.71 9.19 1.63
N VAL A 137 -6.98 8.12 1.99
CA VAL A 137 -5.54 8.02 1.74
C VAL A 137 -5.26 7.90 0.23
N ALA A 138 -6.04 7.12 -0.52
CA ALA A 138 -5.90 7.02 -1.97
C ALA A 138 -6.22 8.36 -2.67
N GLU A 139 -7.25 9.09 -2.22
CA GLU A 139 -7.57 10.44 -2.70
C GLU A 139 -6.41 11.42 -2.44
N ALA A 140 -5.82 11.35 -1.25
CA ALA A 140 -4.65 12.15 -0.89
C ALA A 140 -3.42 11.80 -1.73
N ALA A 141 -3.20 10.51 -2.01
CA ALA A 141 -2.13 10.05 -2.88
C ALA A 141 -2.30 10.58 -4.30
N PHE A 142 -3.50 10.45 -4.86
CA PHE A 142 -3.82 11.02 -6.17
C PHE A 142 -3.60 12.54 -6.19
N LEU A 143 -4.12 13.27 -5.21
CA LEU A 143 -3.93 14.72 -5.13
C LEU A 143 -2.46 15.13 -4.98
N SER A 144 -1.69 14.36 -4.20
CA SER A 144 -0.26 14.54 -4.02
C SER A 144 0.49 14.39 -5.33
N SER A 145 0.17 13.37 -6.13
CA SER A 145 0.84 13.13 -7.42
C SER A 145 0.56 14.23 -8.43
N GLN A 146 -0.64 14.82 -8.42
CA GLN A 146 -0.98 15.93 -9.30
C GLN A 146 -0.28 17.25 -8.90
N LYS A 147 -0.07 17.46 -7.60
CA LYS A 147 0.49 18.72 -7.08
C LYS A 147 2.01 18.67 -6.83
N GLY A 148 2.60 17.48 -6.75
CA GLY A 148 4.01 17.29 -6.39
C GLY A 148 4.35 17.70 -4.95
N ILE A 149 3.37 17.67 -4.04
CA ILE A 149 3.56 18.05 -2.62
C ILE A 149 2.97 17.00 -1.68
N PRO A 150 3.50 16.85 -0.46
CA PRO A 150 2.90 15.97 0.54
C PRO A 150 1.53 16.52 1.00
N ILE A 151 0.60 15.61 1.28
CA ILE A 151 -0.71 15.87 1.86
C ILE A 151 -0.72 15.35 3.30
N TYR A 152 -1.04 16.21 4.25
CA TYR A 152 -1.17 15.85 5.66
C TYR A 152 -2.63 15.47 5.97
N LEU A 153 -2.81 14.42 6.76
CA LEU A 153 -4.11 13.83 7.05
C LEU A 153 -4.41 13.83 8.55
N GLU A 154 -5.66 14.10 8.88
CA GLU A 154 -6.23 13.95 10.23
C GLU A 154 -7.35 12.90 10.17
N LEU A 155 -6.96 11.63 10.08
CA LEU A 155 -7.88 10.49 10.10
C LEU A 155 -8.09 9.97 11.52
N LYS A 156 -9.25 9.38 11.75
CA LYS A 156 -9.65 8.74 13.02
C LYS A 156 -9.36 7.26 12.99
#